data_AF-A0AAU4B5A6-F1
#
_entry.id   AF-A0AAU4B5A6-F1
#
_cell.length_a   1.000
_cell.length_b   1.000
_cell.length_c   1.000
_cell.angle_alpha   90.00
_cell.angle_beta   90.00
_cell.angle_gamma   90.00
#
_symmetry.space_group_name_H-M   'P 1'
#
loop_
_entity.id
_entity.type
_entity.pdbx_description
1 polymer ?
#
loop_
_entity_poly.entity_id
_entity_poly.type
_entity_poly.pdbx_seq_one_letter_code
_entity_poly.pdbx_strand_id
1 'polypeptide(L)' 'MLQQNVTEVARDLGVSPEGLRSWVKQDRIDRGEGGPGELTSAEHEELRRLRRQDLEQ' A
#
# COMPACT_ATOMS: atom_id res chain seq x y z
N MET A 1 -21.09 4.16 -17.54
CA MET A 1 -19.96 4.56 -16.69
C MET A 1 -18.68 4.20 -17.43
N LEU A 2 -17.84 5.17 -17.78
CA LEU A 2 -16.50 4.88 -18.30
C LEU A 2 -15.66 4.38 -17.12
N GLN A 3 -15.28 3.10 -17.13
CA GLN A 3 -14.21 2.64 -16.24
C GLN A 3 -12.91 3.24 -16.77
N GLN A 4 -12.41 4.30 -16.15
CA GLN A 4 -11.06 4.77 -16.42
C GLN A 4 -10.08 3.72 -15.91
N ASN A 5 -9.13 3.35 -16.76
CA ASN A 5 -8.13 2.35 -16.37
C ASN A 5 -7.03 3.02 -15.54
N VAL A 6 -6.31 2.24 -14.71
CA VAL A 6 -5.27 2.76 -13.81
C VAL A 6 -4.18 3.55 -14.54
N THR A 7 -3.93 3.27 -15.82
CA THR A 7 -2.92 4.00 -16.61
C THR A 7 -3.38 5.41 -16.97
N GLU A 8 -4.67 5.62 -17.24
CA GLU A 8 -5.22 6.97 -17.49
C GLU A 8 -5.18 7.80 -16.22
N VAL A 9 -5.67 7.25 -15.11
CA VAL A 9 -5.65 7.92 -13.80
C VAL A 9 -4.21 8.24 -13.36
N ALA A 10 -3.26 7.33 -13.59
CA ALA A 10 -1.86 7.57 -13.26
C ALA A 10 -1.26 8.74 -14.06
N ARG A 11 -1.60 8.87 -15.35
CA ARG A 11 -1.15 10.00 -16.18
C ARG A 11 -1.74 11.32 -15.68
N ASP A 12 -3.03 11.33 -15.37
CA ASP A 12 -3.71 12.54 -14.87
C ASP A 12 -3.13 12.98 -13.51
N LEU A 13 -2.73 12.03 -12.67
CA LEU A 13 -2.09 12.30 -11.37
C LEU A 13 -0.57 12.54 -11.46
N GLY A 14 0.04 12.38 -12.64
CA GLY A 14 1.49 12.54 -12.81
C GLY A 14 2.35 11.48 -12.10
N VAL A 15 1.79 10.29 -11.85
CA VAL A 15 2.49 9.18 -11.17
C VAL A 15 2.73 8.01 -12.12
N SER A 16 3.65 7.12 -11.76
CA SER A 16 3.79 5.85 -12.50
C SER A 16 2.54 4.98 -12.33
N PRO A 17 2.02 4.36 -13.39
CA PRO A 17 0.93 3.39 -13.31
C PRO A 17 1.22 2.24 -12.35
N GLU A 18 2.47 1.79 -12.26
CA GLU A 18 2.87 0.72 -11.34
C GLU A 18 2.80 1.18 -9.88
N GLY A 19 3.23 2.42 -9.61
CA GLY A 19 3.11 3.04 -8.29
C GLY A 19 1.65 3.17 -7.86
N LEU A 20 0.79 3.64 -8.75
CA LEU A 20 -0.63 3.74 -8.48
C LEU A 20 -1.29 2.38 -8.24
N ARG A 21 -0.92 1.35 -9.02
CA ARG A 21 -1.37 -0.05 -8.77
C ARG A 21 -0.94 -0.54 -7.39
N SER A 22 0.29 -0.24 -6.99
CA SER A 22 0.81 -0.61 -5.67
C SER A 22 0.01 0.06 -4.56
N TRP A 23 -0.30 1.36 -4.67
CA TRP A 23 -1.12 2.07 -3.70
C TRP A 23 -2.54 1.52 -3.62
N VAL A 24 -3.18 1.24 -4.76
CA VAL A 24 -4.50 0.60 -4.77
C VAL A 24 -4.45 -0.79 -4.12
N LYS A 25 -3.38 -1.55 -4.32
CA LYS A 25 -3.19 -2.84 -3.65
C LYS A 25 -3.05 -2.66 -2.14
N GLN A 26 -2.21 -1.75 -1.67
CA GLN A 26 -2.02 -1.49 -0.24
C GLN A 26 -3.31 -0.99 0.42
N ASP A 27 -4.06 -0.12 -0.26
CA ASP A 27 -5.35 0.38 0.22
C ASP A 27 -6.40 -0.74 0.37
N ARG A 28 -6.38 -1.77 -0.49
CA ARG A 28 -7.19 -2.98 -0.30
C ARG A 28 -6.73 -3.80 0.89
N ILE A 29 -5.42 -3.99 1.06
CA ILE A 29 -4.85 -4.68 2.22
C ILE A 29 -5.26 -3.95 3.52
N ASP A 30 -5.17 -2.63 3.54
CA ASP A 30 -5.53 -1.78 4.67
C ASP A 30 -7.03 -1.86 5.01
N ARG A 31 -7.89 -2.25 4.05
CA ARG A 31 -9.31 -2.56 4.27
C ARG A 31 -9.59 -4.00 4.70
N GLY A 32 -8.56 -4.83 4.86
CA GLY A 32 -8.67 -6.24 5.24
C GLY A 32 -8.96 -7.17 4.06
N GLU A 33 -8.77 -6.71 2.82
CA GLU A 33 -8.92 -7.53 1.60
C GLU A 33 -7.59 -8.21 1.18
N GLY A 34 -6.55 -8.10 2.02
CA GLY A 34 -5.25 -8.70 1.79
C GLY A 34 -5.24 -10.22 1.95
N GLY A 35 -4.27 -10.88 1.31
CA GLY A 35 -4.00 -12.30 1.52
C GLY A 35 -3.29 -12.59 2.85
N PRO A 36 -3.18 -13.87 3.23
CA PRO A 36 -2.44 -14.29 4.42
C PRO A 36 -1.00 -13.77 4.39
N GLY A 37 -0.60 -13.06 5.47
CA GLY A 37 0.74 -12.50 5.63
C GLY A 37 0.97 -11.15 4.94
N GLU A 38 -0.02 -10.60 4.22
CA GLU A 38 0.04 -9.20 3.78
C GLU A 38 -0.22 -8.28 4.96
N LEU A 39 0.69 -7.33 5.18
CA LEU A 39 0.63 -6.39 6.28
C LEU A 39 -0.05 -5.09 5.83
N THR A 40 -0.95 -4.60 6.67
CA THR A 40 -1.44 -3.24 6.58
C THR A 40 -0.31 -2.24 6.81
N SER A 41 -0.52 -1.02 6.33
CA SER A 41 0.40 0.11 6.56
C SER A 41 0.67 0.31 8.06
N ALA A 42 -0.36 0.12 8.91
CA ALA A 42 -0.26 0.24 10.36
C ALA A 42 0.57 -0.89 11.00
N GLU A 43 0.33 -2.15 10.61
CA GLU A 43 1.14 -3.28 11.10
C GLU A 43 2.61 -3.15 10.68
N HIS A 44 2.86 -2.64 9.47
CA HIS A 44 4.21 -2.42 8.97
C HIS A 44 4.94 -1.27 9.70
N GLU A 45 4.21 -0.28 10.20
CA GLU A 45 4.76 0.77 11.07
C GLU A 45 5.10 0.21 12.45
N GLU A 46 4.18 -0.54 13.05
CA GLU A 46 4.40 -1.14 14.37
C GLU A 46 5.57 -2.14 14.34
N LEU A 47 5.67 -2.98 13.32
CA LEU A 47 6.83 -3.86 13.12
C LEU A 47 8.15 -3.08 13.04
N ARG A 48 8.16 -1.91 12.39
CA ARG A 48 9.36 -1.07 12.31
C ARG A 48 9.69 -0.44 13.66
N ARG A 49 8.68 -0.03 14.42
CA ARG A 49 8.85 0.52 15.78
C ARG A 49 9.42 -0.53 16.72
N LEU A 50 8.83 -1.73 16.75
CA LEU A 50 9.29 -2.83 17.58
C LEU A 50 10.72 -3.25 17.24
N ARG A 51 11.04 -3.39 15.95
CA ARG A 51 12.42 -3.68 15.50
C ARG A 51 13.42 -2.61 15.94
N ARG A 52 13.02 -1.35 16.02
CA ARG A 52 13.88 -0.28 16.51
C ARG A 52 14.09 -0.40 18.02
N GLN A 53 13.00 -0.61 18.77
CA GLN A 53 13.06 -0.79 20.21
C GLN A 53 13.96 -1.99 20.59
N ASP A 54 13.85 -3.11 19.89
CA ASP A 54 14.70 -4.29 20.12
C ASP A 54 16.19 -4.03 19.86
N LEU A 55 16.54 -3.07 19.00
CA LEU A 55 17.93 -2.69 18.73
C LEU A 55 18.51 -1.72 19.78
N GLU A 56 17.64 -1.01 20.51
CA GLU A 56 18.02 -0.03 21.54
C GLU A 56 18.14 -0.66 22.94
N GLN A 57 17.63 -1.89 23.11
CA GLN A 57 17.62 -2.66 24.36
C GLN A 57 18.83 -3.60 24.46
#